data_AF-A0A5B0F445-F1
#
_entry.id   AF-A0A5B0F445-F1
#
_cell.length_a   1.000
_cell.length_b   1.000
_cell.length_c   1.000
_cell.angle_alpha   90.00
_cell.angle_beta   90.00
_cell.angle_gamma   90.00
#
_symmetry.space_group_name_H-M   'P 1'
#
loop_
_entity.id
_entity.type
_entity.pdbx_description
1 polymer ?
#
loop_
_entity_poly.entity_id
_entity_poly.type
_entity_poly.pdbx_seq_one_letter_code
_entity_poly.pdbx_strand_id
1 'polypeptide(L)'
;MTGDLFEVDKRLGLKPVVDFNAYLLAAFGEGQCTCIRCVDSKGDETGYEYQHTFNLEGQVLNRRFASTAGSDVLMALKKAWLSYTKVELEVYGSLALATVKEFVEPQLHKRLQPLFLASGLVKDVDGNLQLQQQVAG
;
A
#
# COMPACT_ATOMS: atom_id res chain seq x y z
N MET A 1 -37.57 16.07 -4.73
CA MET A 1 -36.23 16.26 -5.29
C MET A 1 -35.33 15.20 -4.67
N THR A 2 -35.32 14.02 -5.27
CA THR A 2 -34.45 12.89 -4.89
C THR A 2 -33.05 13.22 -5.40
N GLY A 3 -32.30 13.96 -4.59
CA GLY A 3 -30.86 14.15 -4.80
C GLY A 3 -30.19 12.78 -4.71
N ASP A 4 -29.42 12.47 -5.75
CA ASP A 4 -28.83 11.17 -6.06
C ASP A 4 -28.03 10.61 -4.86
N LEU A 5 -28.53 9.52 -4.27
CA LEU A 5 -27.87 8.75 -3.21
C LEU A 5 -26.63 7.98 -3.71
N PHE A 6 -26.31 8.08 -5.01
CA PHE A 6 -25.22 7.37 -5.67
C PHE A 6 -24.26 8.29 -6.42
N GLU A 7 -24.10 9.56 -6.01
CA GLU A 7 -22.97 10.36 -6.50
C GLU A 7 -21.66 9.74 -5.98
N VAL A 8 -21.15 8.77 -6.74
CA VAL A 8 -19.79 8.25 -6.59
C VAL A 8 -18.86 9.42 -6.83
N ASP A 9 -18.00 9.69 -5.85
CA ASP A 9 -17.02 10.76 -5.94
C ASP A 9 -16.23 10.64 -7.25
N LYS A 10 -16.45 11.59 -8.17
CA LYS A 10 -15.87 11.57 -9.52
C LYS A 10 -14.34 11.56 -9.48
N ARG A 11 -13.73 11.96 -8.35
CA ARG A 11 -12.28 11.91 -8.15
C ARG A 11 -11.75 10.48 -8.12
N LEU A 12 -12.58 9.50 -7.78
CA LEU A 12 -12.21 8.08 -7.80
C LEU A 12 -11.92 7.56 -9.20
N GLY A 13 -12.51 8.18 -10.23
CA GLY A 13 -12.23 7.88 -11.64
C GLY A 13 -10.99 8.58 -12.21
N LEU A 14 -10.29 9.42 -11.43
CA LEU A 14 -9.09 10.11 -11.92
C LEU A 14 -7.96 9.10 -12.14
N LYS A 15 -7.27 9.22 -13.27
CA LYS A 15 -6.22 8.27 -13.68
C LYS A 15 -5.21 7.93 -12.57
N PRO A 16 -4.66 8.89 -11.79
CA PRO A 16 -3.73 8.54 -10.70
C PRO A 16 -4.36 7.69 -9.59
N VAL A 17 -5.64 7.87 -9.31
CA VAL A 17 -6.38 7.08 -8.31
C VAL A 17 -6.62 5.66 -8.83
N VAL A 18 -7.06 5.52 -10.09
CA VAL A 18 -7.23 4.22 -10.74
C VAL A 18 -5.90 3.46 -10.83
N ASP A 19 -4.84 4.15 -11.24
CA ASP A 19 -3.49 3.56 -11.36
C ASP A 19 -2.96 3.09 -9.99
N PHE A 20 -3.27 3.80 -8.90
CA PHE A 20 -2.86 3.38 -7.55
C PHE A 20 -3.63 2.14 -7.06
N ASN A 21 -4.92 2.02 -7.36
CA ASN A 21 -5.68 0.79 -7.05
C ASN A 21 -5.16 -0.41 -7.83
N ALA A 22 -4.86 -0.23 -9.12
CA ALA A 22 -4.21 -1.26 -9.94
C ALA A 22 -2.81 -1.62 -9.41
N TYR A 23 -2.05 -0.63 -8.97
CA TYR A 23 -0.74 -0.83 -8.34
C TYR A 23 -0.85 -1.66 -7.05
N LEU A 24 -1.80 -1.36 -6.15
CA LEU A 24 -2.04 -2.14 -4.92
C LEU A 24 -2.41 -3.60 -5.21
N LEU A 25 -3.18 -3.84 -6.26
CA LEU A 25 -3.48 -5.20 -6.70
C LEU A 25 -2.21 -5.92 -7.18
N ALA A 26 -1.42 -5.25 -8.02
CA ALA A 26 -0.21 -5.79 -8.63
C ALA A 26 0.99 -5.91 -7.67
N ALA A 27 0.98 -5.17 -6.55
CA ALA A 27 2.01 -5.20 -5.52
C ALA A 27 2.12 -6.56 -4.80
N PHE A 28 1.11 -7.42 -4.97
CA PHE A 28 1.05 -8.75 -4.38
C PHE A 28 0.89 -9.84 -5.45
N GLY A 29 1.61 -10.95 -5.27
CA GLY A 29 1.35 -12.22 -5.94
C GLY A 29 0.53 -13.16 -5.05
N GLU A 30 -0.06 -14.20 -5.64
CA GLU A 30 -0.77 -15.24 -4.91
C GLU A 30 0.18 -16.27 -4.31
N GLY A 31 -0.17 -16.80 -3.14
CA GLY A 31 0.60 -17.84 -2.45
C GLY A 31 1.80 -17.31 -1.67
N GLN A 32 2.58 -18.24 -1.13
CA GLN A 32 3.77 -17.95 -0.33
C GLN A 32 4.87 -17.30 -1.18
N CYS A 33 5.75 -16.51 -0.54
CA CYS A 33 6.88 -15.94 -1.24
C CYS A 33 7.83 -17.03 -1.76
N THR A 34 8.21 -16.91 -3.03
CA THR A 34 9.07 -17.88 -3.73
C THR A 34 10.49 -17.36 -3.98
N CYS A 35 10.91 -16.29 -3.29
CA CYS A 35 12.30 -15.84 -3.38
C CYS A 35 13.24 -16.86 -2.75
N ILE A 36 14.51 -16.87 -3.19
CA ILE A 36 15.49 -17.88 -2.75
C ILE A 36 15.58 -18.00 -1.23
N ARG A 37 15.54 -16.87 -0.50
CA ARG A 37 15.60 -16.86 0.96
C ARG A 37 14.40 -17.58 1.60
N CYS A 38 13.18 -17.33 1.11
CA CYS A 38 11.97 -17.98 1.62
C CYS A 38 11.91 -19.46 1.23
N VAL A 39 12.42 -19.83 0.05
CA VAL A 39 12.50 -21.24 -0.36
C VAL A 39 13.48 -22.00 0.56
N ASP A 40 14.67 -21.44 0.79
CA ASP A 40 15.70 -22.05 1.63
C ASP A 40 15.27 -22.18 3.10
N SER A 41 14.53 -21.18 3.61
CA SER A 41 13.99 -21.19 4.97
C SER A 41 12.66 -21.93 5.11
N LYS A 42 12.12 -22.53 4.03
CA LYS A 42 10.79 -23.17 4.00
C LYS A 42 9.66 -22.23 4.47
N GLY A 43 9.76 -20.95 4.12
CA GLY A 43 8.81 -19.91 4.49
C GLY A 43 8.99 -19.35 5.89
N ASP A 44 10.04 -19.74 6.63
CA ASP A 44 10.39 -19.12 7.89
C ASP A 44 10.99 -17.73 7.64
N GLU A 45 10.27 -16.69 8.04
CA GLU A 45 10.66 -15.29 7.92
C GLU A 45 11.22 -14.73 9.23
N THR A 46 11.55 -15.59 10.21
CA THR A 46 12.18 -15.19 11.47
C THR A 46 13.47 -14.42 11.20
N GLY A 47 13.57 -13.21 11.77
CA GLY A 47 14.74 -12.33 11.60
C GLY A 47 14.76 -11.53 10.30
N TYR A 48 13.71 -11.61 9.47
CA TYR A 48 13.58 -10.71 8.31
C TYR A 48 13.15 -9.33 8.82
N GLU A 49 13.72 -8.29 8.23
CA GLU A 49 13.34 -6.91 8.55
C GLU A 49 11.91 -6.59 8.09
N TYR A 50 11.52 -7.14 6.93
CA TYR A 50 10.20 -6.95 6.35
C TYR A 50 9.59 -8.29 5.99
N GLN A 51 8.29 -8.43 6.28
CA GLN A 51 7.50 -9.60 5.91
C GLN A 51 7.39 -9.75 4.39
N HIS A 52 7.44 -10.98 3.90
CA HIS A 52 7.35 -11.33 2.49
C HIS A 52 6.02 -12.00 2.15
N THR A 53 5.49 -12.83 3.05
CA THR A 53 4.22 -13.57 2.91
C THR A 53 3.19 -13.09 3.92
N PHE A 54 1.97 -12.89 3.48
CA PHE A 54 0.87 -12.34 4.27
C PHE A 54 -0.35 -13.25 4.20
N ASN A 55 -1.09 -13.36 5.30
CA ASN A 55 -2.43 -13.94 5.32
C ASN A 55 -3.43 -12.80 5.54
N LEU A 56 -4.07 -12.34 4.47
CA LEU A 56 -4.99 -11.21 4.47
C LEU A 56 -6.44 -11.71 4.33
N GLU A 57 -7.10 -11.92 5.47
CA GLU A 57 -8.48 -12.43 5.55
C GLU A 57 -8.64 -13.80 4.85
N GLY A 58 -7.70 -14.72 5.09
CA GLY A 58 -7.72 -16.06 4.49
C GLY A 58 -7.08 -16.12 3.10
N GLN A 59 -6.69 -14.99 2.50
CA GLN A 59 -5.93 -14.98 1.26
C GLN A 59 -4.43 -14.95 1.56
N VAL A 60 -3.70 -15.99 1.16
CA VAL A 60 -2.24 -16.02 1.23
C VAL A 60 -1.65 -15.30 0.04
N LEU A 61 -0.88 -14.25 0.29
CA LEU A 61 -0.26 -13.39 -0.71
C LEU A 61 1.22 -13.19 -0.41
N ASN A 62 2.01 -12.89 -1.44
CA ASN A 62 3.41 -12.49 -1.30
C ASN A 62 3.64 -11.09 -1.88
N ARG A 63 4.58 -10.33 -1.31
CA ARG A 63 4.98 -9.03 -1.84
C ARG A 63 5.84 -9.18 -3.10
N ARG A 64 5.59 -8.35 -4.12
CA ARG A 64 6.44 -8.24 -5.32
C ARG A 64 7.51 -7.17 -5.16
N PHE A 65 8.70 -7.57 -4.73
CA PHE A 65 9.82 -6.65 -4.40
C PHE A 65 10.22 -5.70 -5.52
N ALA A 66 10.21 -6.17 -6.78
CA ALA A 66 10.72 -5.44 -7.93
C ALA A 66 10.04 -4.08 -8.21
N SER A 67 8.85 -3.85 -7.65
CA SER A 67 8.07 -2.62 -7.87
C SER A 67 7.48 -2.05 -6.58
N THR A 68 7.98 -2.48 -5.42
CA THR A 68 7.40 -2.11 -4.12
C THR A 68 8.46 -1.63 -3.15
N ALA A 69 9.59 -1.11 -3.64
CA ALA A 69 10.48 -0.34 -2.76
C ALA A 69 9.71 0.85 -2.16
N GLY A 70 10.06 1.31 -0.96
CA GLY A 70 9.33 2.38 -0.31
C GLY A 70 9.26 3.67 -1.15
N SER A 71 10.27 3.94 -1.98
CA SER A 71 10.28 5.02 -2.98
C SER A 71 9.23 4.83 -4.09
N ASP A 72 9.08 3.60 -4.61
CA ASP A 72 8.06 3.26 -5.61
C ASP A 72 6.65 3.47 -5.04
N VAL A 73 6.43 2.94 -3.83
CA VAL A 73 5.14 3.05 -3.13
C VAL A 73 4.84 4.53 -2.83
N LEU A 74 5.82 5.29 -2.34
CA LEU A 74 5.66 6.72 -2.07
C LEU A 74 5.31 7.49 -3.35
N MET A 75 5.98 7.20 -4.47
CA MET A 75 5.72 7.89 -5.72
C MET A 75 4.31 7.60 -6.25
N ALA A 76 3.87 6.35 -6.20
CA ALA A 76 2.52 5.97 -6.59
C ALA A 76 1.47 6.64 -5.68
N LEU A 77 1.69 6.61 -4.36
CA LEU A 77 0.81 7.21 -3.37
C LEU A 77 0.69 8.73 -3.53
N LYS A 78 1.80 9.45 -3.71
CA LYS A 78 1.81 10.91 -3.91
C LYS A 78 0.92 11.35 -5.09
N LYS A 79 0.99 10.63 -6.21
CA LYS A 79 0.21 10.94 -7.41
C LYS A 79 -1.29 10.77 -7.16
N ALA A 80 -1.69 9.67 -6.54
CA ALA A 80 -3.10 9.42 -6.18
C ALA A 80 -3.61 10.42 -5.15
N TRP A 81 -2.81 10.66 -4.11
CA TRP A 81 -3.09 11.62 -3.05
C TRP A 81 -3.35 13.01 -3.62
N LEU A 82 -2.38 13.59 -4.35
CA LEU A 82 -2.51 14.92 -4.94
C LEU A 82 -3.72 15.01 -5.87
N SER A 83 -3.97 13.97 -6.66
CA SER A 83 -5.12 13.92 -7.56
C SER A 83 -6.45 13.96 -6.81
N TYR A 84 -6.56 13.26 -5.67
CA TYR A 84 -7.77 13.14 -4.87
C TYR A 84 -8.00 14.34 -3.93
N THR A 85 -6.97 14.72 -3.17
CA THR A 85 -7.05 15.73 -2.09
C THR A 85 -6.78 17.15 -2.59
N LYS A 86 -6.15 17.30 -3.77
CA LYS A 86 -5.65 18.58 -4.32
C LYS A 86 -4.57 19.24 -3.46
N VAL A 87 -3.98 18.51 -2.52
CA VAL A 87 -2.83 18.96 -1.72
C VAL A 87 -1.69 17.96 -1.85
N GLU A 88 -0.46 18.42 -1.68
CA GLU A 88 0.71 17.53 -1.63
C GLU A 88 0.65 16.63 -0.40
N LEU A 89 1.19 15.42 -0.51
CA LEU A 89 1.34 14.52 0.63
C LEU A 89 2.53 14.99 1.48
N GLU A 90 2.29 15.26 2.76
CA GLU A 90 3.37 15.47 3.73
C GLU A 90 4.19 14.18 3.85
N VAL A 91 5.51 14.29 3.66
CA VAL A 91 6.43 13.13 3.65
C VAL A 91 7.11 12.89 4.99
N TYR A 92 6.64 13.57 6.03
CA TYR A 92 7.13 13.45 7.40
C TYR A 92 5.94 13.25 8.34
N GLY A 93 6.17 12.56 9.45
CA GLY A 93 5.14 12.33 10.46
C GLY A 93 4.16 11.22 10.09
N SER A 94 2.96 11.31 10.66
CA SER A 94 1.97 10.23 10.59
C SER A 94 1.25 10.23 9.25
N LEU A 95 1.24 9.06 8.59
CA LEU A 95 0.42 8.85 7.40
C LEU A 95 -1.07 8.82 7.80
N ALA A 96 -1.86 9.74 7.24
CA ALA A 96 -3.31 9.75 7.37
C ALA A 96 -3.95 8.59 6.59
N LEU A 97 -3.86 7.36 7.13
CA LEU A 97 -4.36 6.14 6.50
C LEU A 97 -5.87 6.21 6.19
N ALA A 98 -6.64 6.93 6.99
CA ALA A 98 -8.07 7.12 6.75
C ALA A 98 -8.31 7.82 5.40
N THR A 99 -7.57 8.89 5.11
CA THR A 99 -7.64 9.60 3.83
C THR A 99 -7.17 8.73 2.67
N VAL A 100 -6.16 7.88 2.87
CA VAL A 100 -5.74 6.91 1.84
C VAL A 100 -6.90 5.97 1.48
N LYS A 101 -7.66 5.50 2.48
CA LYS A 101 -8.82 4.61 2.26
C LYS A 101 -9.96 5.28 1.50
N GLU A 102 -10.08 6.61 1.52
CA GLU A 102 -11.13 7.34 0.80
C GLU A 102 -11.00 7.20 -0.72
N PHE A 103 -9.78 7.01 -1.24
CA PHE A 103 -9.53 6.84 -2.68
C PHE A 103 -9.05 5.43 -3.07
N VAL A 104 -9.09 4.48 -2.14
CA VAL A 104 -8.77 3.08 -2.40
C VAL A 104 -10.05 2.25 -2.35
N GLU A 105 -10.20 1.34 -3.29
CA GLU A 105 -11.35 0.43 -3.35
C GLU A 105 -11.44 -0.40 -2.05
N PRO A 106 -12.63 -0.55 -1.43
CA PRO A 106 -12.78 -1.17 -0.11
C PRO A 106 -12.12 -2.55 0.04
N GLN A 107 -12.22 -3.39 -1.00
CA GLN A 107 -11.62 -4.74 -1.00
C GLN A 107 -10.08 -4.74 -1.00
N LEU A 108 -9.45 -3.61 -1.33
CA LEU A 108 -8.00 -3.44 -1.29
C LEU A 108 -7.50 -2.82 0.02
N HIS A 109 -8.39 -2.34 0.91
CA HIS A 109 -7.99 -1.69 2.17
C HIS A 109 -7.08 -2.59 3.02
N LYS A 110 -7.35 -3.90 3.04
CA LYS A 110 -6.55 -4.90 3.76
C LYS A 110 -5.10 -5.00 3.30
N ARG A 111 -4.78 -4.50 2.10
CA ARG A 111 -3.44 -4.55 1.50
C ARG A 111 -2.58 -3.32 1.83
N LEU A 112 -3.19 -2.22 2.26
CA LEU A 112 -2.52 -0.94 2.48
C LEU A 112 -1.44 -1.03 3.56
N GLN A 113 -1.82 -1.35 4.80
CA GLN A 113 -0.89 -1.40 5.91
C GLN A 113 0.21 -2.47 5.71
N PRO A 114 -0.09 -3.70 5.26
CA PRO A 114 0.95 -4.67 4.90
C PRO A 114 1.95 -4.14 3.87
N LEU A 115 1.48 -3.50 2.80
CA LEU A 115 2.37 -2.94 1.78
C LEU A 115 3.23 -1.79 2.34
N PHE A 116 2.63 -0.88 3.09
CA PHE A 116 3.35 0.30 3.60
C PHE A 116 4.44 -0.10 4.60
N LEU A 117 4.16 -1.08 5.47
CA LEU A 117 5.16 -1.60 6.41
C LEU A 117 6.23 -2.40 5.67
N ALA A 118 5.84 -3.35 4.81
CA ALA A 118 6.78 -4.27 4.18
C ALA A 118 7.64 -3.62 3.07
N SER A 119 7.25 -2.45 2.57
CA SER A 119 8.05 -1.64 1.65
C SER A 119 9.07 -0.75 2.38
N GLY A 120 8.96 -0.60 3.70
CA GLY A 120 9.71 0.39 4.46
C GLY A 120 9.22 1.83 4.26
N LEU A 121 8.05 2.03 3.62
CA LEU A 121 7.47 3.36 3.46
C LEU A 121 7.13 3.98 4.81
N VAL A 122 6.54 3.18 5.70
CA VAL A 122 6.20 3.57 7.07
C VAL A 122 6.81 2.61 8.07
N LYS A 123 6.98 3.08 9.30
CA LYS A 123 7.15 2.23 10.48
C LYS A 123 5.94 2.39 11.38
N ASP A 124 5.61 1.36 12.15
CA ASP A 124 4.62 1.45 13.21
C ASP A 124 5.29 1.99 14.48
N VAL A 125 4.80 3.12 15.01
CA VAL A 125 5.20 3.68 16.31
C VAL A 125 3.94 3.84 17.16
N ASP A 126 3.81 3.00 18.17
CA ASP A 126 2.69 3.03 19.12
C ASP A 126 1.31 2.98 18.42
N GLY A 127 1.18 2.19 17.35
CA GLY A 127 -0.04 2.05 16.56
C GLY A 127 -0.22 3.13 15.49
N ASN A 128 0.76 4.03 15.32
CA ASN A 128 0.74 5.07 14.30
C ASN A 128 1.72 4.76 13.17
N LEU A 129 1.24 4.81 11.93
CA LEU A 129 2.08 4.65 10.75
C LEU A 129 2.86 5.94 10.50
N GLN A 130 4.17 5.93 10.72
CA GLN A 130 5.06 7.07 10.55
C GLN A 130 5.86 6.94 9.25
N LEU A 131 5.75 7.91 8.35
CA LEU A 131 6.50 7.95 7.10
C LEU A 131 8.00 7.97 7.36
N GLN A 132 8.74 7.13 6.63
CA GLN A 132 10.18 7.06 6.67
C GLN A 132 10.80 7.91 5.55
N GLN A 133 11.99 8.44 5.79
CA GLN A 133 12.78 9.06 4.73
C GLN A 133 13.10 8.00 3.67
N GLN A 134 12.70 8.28 2.43
CA GLN A 134 12.95 7.37 1.31
C GLN A 134 14.27 7.74 0.65
N VAL A 135 15.15 6.75 0.47
CA VAL A 135 16.36 6.90 -0.33
C VAL A 135 15.96 6.73 -1.80
N ALA A 136 16.50 7.57 -2.69
CA ALA A 136 16.35 7.33 -4.12
C ALA A 136 17.03 6.01 -4.47
N GLY A 137 16.23 5.05 -4.95
CA GLY A 137 16.71 3.75 -5.44
C GLY A 137 17.35 3.85 -6.82
#